data_AF-A0AAW2HBP9-F1
#
_entry.id   AF-A0AAW2HBP9-F1
#
_cell.length_a   1.000
_cell.length_b   1.000
_cell.length_c   1.000
_cell.angle_alpha   90.00
_cell.angle_beta   90.00
_cell.angle_gamma   90.00
#
_symmetry.space_group_name_H-M   'P 1'
#
loop_
_entity.id
_entity.type
_entity.pdbx_description
1 polymer ?
#
loop_
_entity_poly.entity_id
_entity_poly.type
_entity_poly.pdbx_seq_one_letter_code
_entity_poly.pdbx_strand_id
1 'polypeptide(L)'
;MPLHKVKWLHNSASTSSEKSGLPHSLSSRAMIYFAILFVSAVLAEEACPRSNIYNFYRELDCQPVFENASKCPSSYVCPKFEERSKGHCTYKGRAYAVGEMVPSSEAEPCSKHCVCAKGSQDSVFFTCAVIDCPENWMTPPAENCVFLYSANECCSVGTFCPNETTTRATCEYDGKTYYEGERFYPEGDSCKRCYCKPGFAGKLEEPFCEDISCAVELGRASRLNENCVPVYYGKEGCCPIRWKCPAPTVSARITPSAGNDTMTTVAKCKFGQLELNQFDVLEEDGVRCECLAPPYLSCFEG
;
A
#
# COMPACT_ATOMS: atom_id res chain seq x y z
N MET A 1 -63.03 -33.44 1.48
CA MET A 1 -63.39 -34.46 2.51
C MET A 1 -62.10 -35.01 3.10
N PRO A 2 -62.01 -35.25 4.41
CA PRO A 2 -62.23 -34.38 5.58
C PRO A 2 -60.87 -34.02 6.26
N LEU A 3 -60.67 -32.84 6.84
CA LEU A 3 -60.94 -32.44 8.24
C LEU A 3 -60.20 -33.27 9.31
N HIS A 4 -59.35 -32.62 10.11
CA HIS A 4 -59.68 -32.32 11.51
C HIS A 4 -58.75 -31.26 12.14
N LYS A 5 -59.37 -30.13 12.51
CA LYS A 5 -58.96 -29.24 13.61
C LYS A 5 -59.42 -29.89 14.93
N VAL A 6 -58.69 -29.65 16.03
CA VAL A 6 -59.30 -29.38 17.35
C VAL A 6 -58.44 -28.34 18.09
N LYS A 7 -59.13 -27.32 18.59
CA LYS A 7 -58.71 -26.24 19.51
C LYS A 7 -59.49 -26.47 20.81
N TRP A 8 -59.19 -25.69 21.86
CA TRP A 8 -59.96 -25.45 23.10
C TRP A 8 -59.53 -26.31 24.32
N LEU A 9 -59.45 -25.83 25.57
CA LEU A 9 -59.95 -24.60 26.21
C LEU A 9 -59.22 -24.35 27.56
N HIS A 10 -59.33 -23.09 28.02
CA HIS A 10 -59.09 -22.51 29.34
C HIS A 10 -59.34 -23.40 30.57
N ASN A 11 -58.63 -23.14 31.67
CA ASN A 11 -59.31 -22.62 32.87
C ASN A 11 -58.40 -21.90 33.87
N SER A 12 -59.06 -20.97 34.55
CA SER A 12 -58.59 -19.90 35.41
C SER A 12 -58.70 -20.25 36.90
N ALA A 13 -58.23 -19.31 37.74
CA ALA A 13 -58.60 -19.09 39.15
C ALA A 13 -57.97 -20.07 40.18
N SER A 14 -57.59 -19.69 41.41
CA SER A 14 -57.83 -18.49 42.22
C SER A 14 -56.97 -18.53 43.51
N THR A 15 -56.48 -17.36 43.90
CA THR A 15 -56.29 -16.78 45.25
C THR A 15 -56.45 -17.60 46.55
N SER A 16 -55.51 -17.41 47.48
CA SER A 16 -55.72 -17.21 48.95
C SER A 16 -54.40 -16.70 49.58
N SER A 17 -54.28 -15.44 50.00
CA SER A 17 -54.56 -14.85 51.33
C SER A 17 -53.62 -15.30 52.48
N GLU A 18 -52.94 -14.26 53.01
CA GLU A 18 -52.52 -14.00 54.41
C GLU A 18 -51.59 -14.96 55.19
N LYS A 19 -50.44 -14.42 55.65
CA LYS A 19 -50.30 -13.93 57.04
C LYS A 19 -48.95 -13.26 57.33
N SER A 20 -49.05 -12.02 57.80
CA SER A 20 -48.30 -11.33 58.86
C SER A 20 -46.98 -11.90 59.40
N GLY A 21 -45.96 -11.04 59.49
CA GLY A 21 -44.90 -11.16 60.49
C GLY A 21 -43.58 -10.44 60.15
N LEU A 22 -43.45 -9.17 60.51
CA LEU A 22 -42.15 -8.55 60.84
C LEU A 22 -41.92 -8.81 62.35
N PRO A 23 -40.69 -9.07 62.83
CA PRO A 23 -39.79 -7.94 63.12
C PRO A 23 -38.28 -8.19 62.94
N HIS A 24 -37.58 -7.06 62.74
CA HIS A 24 -36.23 -6.70 63.21
C HIS A 24 -34.99 -7.57 62.89
N SER A 25 -33.97 -6.84 62.39
CA SER A 25 -32.55 -6.91 62.81
C SER A 25 -31.50 -7.48 61.84
N LEU A 26 -30.71 -6.54 61.30
CA LEU A 26 -29.26 -6.57 61.05
C LEU A 26 -28.64 -7.47 59.96
N SER A 27 -28.03 -6.75 59.01
CA SER A 27 -26.62 -6.88 58.60
C SER A 27 -26.26 -7.68 57.34
N SER A 28 -25.39 -7.04 56.54
CA SER A 28 -24.39 -7.62 55.63
C SER A 28 -24.70 -7.72 54.13
N ARG A 29 -24.51 -6.58 53.45
CA ARG A 29 -23.67 -6.35 52.24
C ARG A 29 -23.37 -7.55 51.32
N ALA A 30 -23.76 -7.43 50.04
CA ALA A 30 -22.86 -7.32 48.87
C ALA A 30 -23.57 -7.78 47.57
N MET A 31 -24.23 -6.86 46.87
CA MET A 31 -24.60 -7.03 45.46
C MET A 31 -23.39 -6.66 44.60
N ILE A 32 -22.67 -7.67 44.10
CA ILE A 32 -21.55 -7.48 43.17
C ILE A 32 -22.14 -7.27 41.76
N TYR A 33 -22.17 -6.03 41.31
CA TYR A 33 -22.37 -5.70 39.89
C TYR A 33 -21.04 -5.85 39.17
N PHE A 34 -20.85 -6.94 38.43
CA PHE A 34 -19.74 -7.07 37.47
C PHE A 34 -20.11 -6.27 36.21
N ALA A 35 -19.74 -4.99 36.19
CA ALA A 35 -19.68 -4.23 34.95
C ALA A 35 -18.42 -4.65 34.20
N ILE A 36 -18.57 -5.54 33.21
CA ILE A 36 -17.49 -5.92 32.31
C ILE A 36 -17.29 -4.76 31.32
N LEU A 37 -16.33 -3.88 31.64
CA LEU A 37 -15.76 -2.93 30.71
C LEU A 37 -14.94 -3.71 29.67
N PHE A 38 -15.57 -4.05 28.54
CA PHE A 38 -14.84 -4.41 27.33
C PHE A 38 -14.17 -3.14 26.79
N VAL A 39 -12.98 -2.83 27.29
CA VAL A 39 -12.06 -1.95 26.58
C VAL A 39 -11.56 -2.76 25.39
N SER A 40 -12.22 -2.62 24.24
CA SER A 40 -11.63 -3.01 22.97
C SER A 40 -10.43 -2.11 22.75
N ALA A 41 -9.24 -2.59 23.11
CA ALA A 41 -8.02 -2.04 22.57
C ALA A 41 -8.12 -2.21 21.05
N VAL A 42 -8.45 -1.12 20.36
CA VAL A 42 -8.19 -1.02 18.93
C VAL A 42 -6.67 -1.10 18.84
N LEU A 43 -6.15 -2.31 18.61
CA LEU A 43 -4.80 -2.45 18.09
C LEU A 43 -4.88 -1.75 16.74
N ALA A 44 -4.40 -0.51 16.68
CA ALA A 44 -4.01 0.08 15.43
C ALA A 44 -3.11 -0.96 14.77
N GLU A 45 -3.55 -1.48 13.64
CA GLU A 45 -2.75 -2.36 12.82
C GLU A 45 -1.63 -1.46 12.28
N GLU A 46 -0.55 -1.33 13.05
CA GLU A 46 0.54 -0.42 12.71
C GLU A 46 1.09 -0.85 11.34
N ALA A 47 0.75 -0.06 10.33
CA ALA A 47 1.28 -0.21 8.99
C ALA A 47 2.79 -0.06 9.05
N CYS A 48 3.50 -0.89 8.29
CA CYS A 48 4.94 -0.85 8.28
C CYS A 48 5.43 0.51 7.78
N PRO A 49 6.35 1.18 8.51
CA PRO A 49 6.83 2.49 8.09
C PRO A 49 7.57 2.36 6.76
N ARG A 50 7.40 3.34 5.87
CA ARG A 50 8.02 3.41 4.52
C ARG A 50 7.39 2.46 3.49
N SER A 51 6.11 2.70 3.18
CA SER A 51 5.31 1.93 2.21
C SER A 51 5.98 1.82 0.82
N ASN A 52 6.75 2.83 0.43
CA ASN A 52 7.54 2.85 -0.81
C ASN A 52 8.53 1.68 -0.94
N ILE A 53 9.16 1.24 0.16
CA ILE A 53 10.11 0.13 0.15
C ILE A 53 9.38 -1.19 -0.07
N TYR A 54 8.25 -1.38 0.63
CA TYR A 54 7.41 -2.58 0.45
C TYR A 54 6.83 -2.64 -0.97
N ASN A 55 6.38 -1.50 -1.49
CA ASN A 55 5.87 -1.41 -2.86
C ASN A 55 6.92 -1.81 -3.89
N PHE A 56 8.15 -1.29 -3.74
CA PHE A 56 9.28 -1.62 -4.61
C PHE A 56 9.55 -3.13 -4.68
N TYR A 57 9.64 -3.79 -3.53
CA TYR A 57 9.90 -5.23 -3.48
C TYR A 57 8.74 -6.06 -4.04
N ARG A 58 7.50 -5.66 -3.76
CA ARG A 58 6.30 -6.30 -4.30
C ARG A 58 6.26 -6.24 -5.83
N GLU A 59 6.56 -5.09 -6.43
CA GLU A 59 6.61 -4.95 -7.90
C GLU A 59 7.66 -5.84 -8.54
N LEU A 60 8.76 -6.13 -7.83
CA LEU A 60 9.82 -7.02 -8.29
C LEU A 60 9.56 -8.51 -7.99
N ASP A 61 8.37 -8.84 -7.49
CA ASP A 61 7.99 -10.20 -7.04
C ASP A 61 8.99 -10.79 -6.03
N CYS A 62 9.56 -9.93 -5.17
CA CYS A 62 10.44 -10.36 -4.11
C CYS A 62 9.65 -10.89 -2.92
N GLN A 63 10.10 -12.01 -2.36
CA GLN A 63 9.43 -12.66 -1.25
C GLN A 63 9.91 -12.08 0.09
N PRO A 64 9.00 -11.61 0.97
CA PRO A 64 9.38 -11.07 2.27
C PRO A 64 9.91 -12.16 3.21
N VAL A 65 10.90 -11.80 4.01
CA VAL A 65 11.43 -12.62 5.11
C VAL A 65 11.12 -11.91 6.42
N PHE A 66 10.53 -12.64 7.36
CA PHE A 66 10.18 -12.13 8.68
C PHE A 66 11.06 -12.79 9.74
N GLU A 67 11.70 -11.97 10.56
CA GLU A 67 12.49 -12.42 11.71
C GLU A 67 11.89 -11.87 13.01
N ASN A 68 12.13 -12.56 14.13
CA ASN A 68 11.80 -12.12 15.49
C ASN A 68 10.33 -11.74 15.72
N ALA A 69 9.39 -12.39 15.03
CA ALA A 69 7.95 -12.10 15.11
C ALA A 69 7.56 -10.65 14.78
N SER A 70 8.41 -9.94 14.02
CA SER A 70 8.10 -8.61 13.48
C SER A 70 6.89 -8.69 12.54
N LYS A 71 6.02 -7.68 12.59
CA LYS A 71 4.95 -7.49 11.60
C LYS A 71 5.48 -7.04 10.24
N CYS A 72 6.70 -6.50 10.20
CA CYS A 72 7.33 -5.98 9.02
C CYS A 72 8.47 -6.88 8.55
N PRO A 73 8.59 -7.13 7.24
CA PRO A 73 9.72 -7.85 6.65
C PRO A 73 11.07 -7.28 7.09
N SER A 74 11.96 -8.14 7.58
CA SER A 74 13.33 -7.78 7.92
C SER A 74 14.25 -7.75 6.70
N SER A 75 13.95 -8.57 5.69
CA SER A 75 14.66 -8.65 4.41
C SER A 75 13.77 -9.25 3.33
N TYR A 76 14.30 -9.33 2.11
CA TYR A 76 13.62 -9.92 0.96
C TYR A 76 14.51 -10.89 0.20
N VAL A 77 13.88 -11.93 -0.35
CA VAL A 77 14.49 -12.82 -1.34
C VAL A 77 13.94 -12.43 -2.71
N CYS A 78 14.77 -11.74 -3.48
CA CYS A 78 14.42 -11.35 -4.84
C CYS A 78 14.91 -12.40 -5.85
N PRO A 79 14.16 -12.68 -6.94
CA PRO A 79 14.68 -13.45 -8.06
C PRO A 79 15.93 -12.79 -8.65
N LYS A 80 16.91 -13.59 -9.08
CA LYS A 80 18.21 -13.08 -9.55
C LYS A 80 18.04 -12.28 -10.83
N PHE A 81 18.55 -11.05 -10.84
CA PHE A 81 18.52 -10.18 -12.02
C PHE A 81 19.42 -10.66 -13.18
N GLU A 82 20.45 -11.44 -12.90
CA GLU A 82 21.31 -12.03 -13.94
C GLU A 82 20.55 -13.05 -14.82
N GLU A 83 19.48 -13.65 -14.28
CA GLU A 83 18.57 -14.52 -15.03
C GLU A 83 17.55 -13.69 -15.83
N ARG A 84 17.20 -12.48 -15.37
CA ARG A 84 16.18 -11.58 -15.95
C ARG A 84 16.63 -10.79 -17.20
N SER A 85 17.93 -10.81 -17.54
CA SER A 85 18.55 -9.73 -18.32
C SER A 85 19.30 -10.13 -19.59
N LYS A 86 19.37 -11.42 -19.92
CA LYS A 86 20.03 -11.85 -21.17
C LYS A 86 19.02 -12.12 -22.27
N GLY A 87 18.84 -11.13 -23.13
CA GLY A 87 18.14 -11.25 -24.41
C GLY A 87 16.61 -11.23 -24.36
N HIS A 88 16.00 -11.04 -23.19
CA HIS A 88 14.55 -10.89 -23.02
C HIS A 88 14.24 -9.82 -21.96
N CYS A 89 13.06 -9.20 -22.07
CA CYS A 89 12.56 -8.28 -21.05
C CYS A 89 11.75 -9.06 -20.00
N THR A 90 11.74 -8.64 -18.75
CA THR A 90 10.91 -9.24 -17.70
C THR A 90 9.91 -8.20 -17.20
N TYR A 91 8.63 -8.59 -17.10
CA TYR A 91 7.59 -7.77 -16.49
C TYR A 91 6.59 -8.66 -15.74
N LYS A 92 6.33 -8.35 -14.47
CA LYS A 92 5.40 -9.09 -13.59
C LYS A 92 5.69 -10.61 -13.58
N GLY A 93 6.98 -10.96 -13.53
CA GLY A 93 7.44 -12.35 -13.50
C GLY A 93 7.40 -13.10 -14.85
N ARG A 94 6.95 -12.46 -15.94
CA ARG A 94 6.95 -13.04 -17.28
C ARG A 94 8.10 -12.52 -18.13
N ALA A 95 8.76 -13.43 -18.86
CA ALA A 95 9.76 -13.11 -19.86
C ALA A 95 9.10 -12.80 -21.22
N TYR A 96 9.63 -11.78 -21.90
CA TYR A 96 9.17 -11.27 -23.20
C TYR A 96 10.32 -11.27 -24.19
N ALA A 97 10.12 -11.90 -25.35
CA ALA A 97 11.13 -11.88 -26.42
C ALA A 97 11.25 -10.48 -27.03
N VAL A 98 12.40 -10.17 -27.64
CA VAL A 98 12.55 -8.92 -28.41
C VAL A 98 11.49 -8.84 -29.51
N GLY A 99 10.75 -7.73 -29.54
CA GLY A 99 9.61 -7.50 -30.42
C GLY A 99 8.26 -7.92 -29.83
N GLU A 100 8.22 -8.66 -28.73
CA GLU A 100 6.99 -9.05 -28.05
C GLU A 100 6.40 -7.86 -27.29
N MET A 101 5.07 -7.73 -27.32
CA MET A 101 4.32 -6.68 -26.62
C MET A 101 3.71 -7.22 -25.34
N VAL A 102 3.65 -6.38 -24.31
CA VAL A 102 2.83 -6.63 -23.12
C VAL A 102 1.35 -6.61 -23.52
N PRO A 103 0.56 -7.66 -23.21
CA PRO A 103 -0.87 -7.67 -23.49
C PRO A 103 -1.59 -6.49 -22.85
N SER A 104 -2.59 -5.93 -23.55
CA SER A 104 -3.35 -4.77 -23.03
C SER A 104 -4.07 -5.05 -21.71
N SER A 105 -4.39 -6.30 -21.40
CA SER A 105 -4.97 -6.74 -20.13
C SER A 105 -3.99 -6.71 -18.96
N GLU A 106 -2.69 -6.71 -19.23
CA GLU A 106 -1.62 -6.69 -18.23
C GLU A 106 -0.92 -5.32 -18.16
N ALA A 107 -1.15 -4.47 -19.17
CA ALA A 107 -0.55 -3.15 -19.31
C ALA A 107 -1.01 -2.19 -18.22
N GLU A 108 -0.07 -1.39 -17.70
CA GLU A 108 -0.38 -0.34 -16.73
C GLU A 108 -1.34 0.71 -17.32
N PRO A 109 -2.17 1.37 -16.49
CA PRO A 109 -3.06 2.43 -16.95
C PRO A 109 -2.34 3.51 -17.77
N CYS A 110 -1.18 3.97 -17.31
CA CYS A 110 -0.44 5.08 -17.92
C CYS A 110 0.69 4.67 -18.87
N SER A 111 1.00 3.37 -18.99
CA SER A 111 2.01 2.87 -19.92
C SER A 111 1.36 1.88 -20.89
N LYS A 112 1.06 2.34 -22.10
CA LYS A 112 0.42 1.53 -23.15
C LYS A 112 1.43 1.09 -24.19
N HIS A 113 1.07 0.05 -24.94
CA HIS A 113 1.86 -0.43 -26.08
C HIS A 113 3.34 -0.70 -25.73
N CYS A 114 3.60 -1.28 -24.56
CA CYS A 114 4.95 -1.64 -24.14
C CYS A 114 5.49 -2.78 -25.00
N VAL A 115 6.59 -2.54 -25.70
CA VAL A 115 7.29 -3.54 -26.51
C VAL A 115 8.68 -3.80 -25.94
N CYS A 116 9.07 -5.07 -25.87
CA CYS A 116 10.44 -5.42 -25.53
C CYS A 116 11.37 -5.06 -26.70
N ALA A 117 12.23 -4.07 -26.50
CA ALA A 117 13.12 -3.53 -27.51
C ALA A 117 14.58 -3.91 -27.22
N LYS A 118 15.37 -4.01 -28.31
CA LYS A 118 16.83 -4.18 -28.22
C LYS A 118 17.50 -2.82 -28.18
N GLY A 119 18.36 -2.62 -27.18
CA GLY A 119 19.21 -1.46 -27.00
C GLY A 119 20.63 -1.65 -27.52
N SER A 120 21.48 -0.69 -27.15
CA SER A 120 22.93 -0.76 -27.40
C SER A 120 23.57 -1.86 -26.53
N GLN A 121 24.67 -2.45 -27.02
CA GLN A 121 25.47 -3.44 -26.28
C GLN A 121 24.65 -4.66 -25.78
N ASP A 122 23.72 -5.16 -26.62
CA ASP A 122 22.84 -6.29 -26.32
C ASP A 122 21.91 -6.13 -25.10
N SER A 123 21.77 -4.90 -24.58
CA SER A 123 20.73 -4.60 -23.59
C SER A 123 19.34 -4.77 -24.18
N VAL A 124 18.38 -5.12 -23.33
CA VAL A 124 16.95 -5.25 -23.68
C VAL A 124 16.13 -4.52 -22.62
N PHE A 125 15.11 -3.78 -23.06
CA PHE A 125 14.26 -2.95 -22.19
C PHE A 125 12.89 -2.73 -22.83
N PHE A 126 11.89 -2.41 -22.01
CA PHE A 126 10.58 -2.02 -22.54
C PHE A 126 10.59 -0.58 -23.04
N THR A 127 10.02 -0.37 -24.22
CA THR A 127 9.63 0.95 -24.70
C THR A 127 8.11 1.02 -24.70
N CYS A 128 7.55 1.98 -23.95
CA CYS A 128 6.10 2.16 -23.81
C CYS A 128 5.67 3.54 -24.32
N ALA A 129 4.44 3.64 -24.82
CA ALA A 129 3.76 4.91 -24.97
C ALA A 129 3.24 5.36 -23.60
N VAL A 130 3.83 6.43 -23.06
CA VAL A 130 3.41 7.03 -21.79
C VAL A 130 2.27 8.01 -22.07
N ILE A 131 1.19 7.89 -21.30
CA ILE A 131 0.07 8.82 -21.38
C ILE A 131 0.34 9.96 -20.41
N ASP A 132 0.47 11.17 -20.94
CA ASP A 132 0.50 12.40 -20.15
C ASP A 132 -0.91 12.94 -19.95
N CYS A 133 -1.31 13.05 -18.68
CA CYS A 133 -2.65 13.49 -18.35
C CYS A 133 -2.78 15.02 -18.39
N PRO A 134 -3.78 15.59 -19.10
CA PRO A 134 -3.96 17.03 -19.21
C PRO A 134 -4.06 17.75 -17.87
N GLU A 135 -4.67 17.11 -16.87
CA GLU A 135 -4.79 17.67 -15.51
C GLU A 135 -3.45 17.98 -14.82
N ASN A 136 -2.34 17.40 -15.27
CA ASN A 136 -1.04 17.61 -14.65
C ASN A 136 -0.35 18.93 -15.09
N TRP A 137 -0.76 19.49 -16.23
CA TRP A 137 -0.13 20.68 -16.82
C TRP A 137 -1.14 21.74 -17.28
N MET A 138 -2.43 21.46 -17.20
CA MET A 138 -3.50 22.43 -17.39
C MET A 138 -3.94 23.07 -16.06
N THR A 139 -4.81 24.08 -16.16
CA THR A 139 -5.42 24.72 -15.00
C THR A 139 -6.10 23.68 -14.11
N PRO A 140 -5.93 23.74 -12.78
CA PRO A 140 -6.72 22.93 -11.85
C PRO A 140 -8.22 23.11 -12.13
N PRO A 141 -9.06 22.17 -11.68
CA PRO A 141 -10.50 22.30 -11.86
C PRO A 141 -10.95 23.62 -11.21
N ALA A 142 -12.05 24.18 -11.74
CA ALA A 142 -12.59 25.42 -11.19
C ALA A 142 -12.86 25.29 -9.69
N GLU A 143 -12.96 26.43 -8.99
CA GLU A 143 -13.18 26.44 -7.54
C GLU A 143 -14.38 25.56 -7.16
N ASN A 144 -14.21 24.73 -6.11
CA ASN A 144 -15.14 23.71 -5.64
C ASN A 144 -15.38 22.52 -6.59
N CYS A 145 -14.71 22.43 -7.73
CA CYS A 145 -14.79 21.27 -8.61
C CYS A 145 -13.67 20.27 -8.35
N VAL A 146 -13.93 18.98 -8.60
CA VAL A 146 -12.95 17.89 -8.42
C VAL A 146 -12.83 17.07 -9.70
N PHE A 147 -11.63 16.54 -9.96
CA PHE A 147 -11.44 15.54 -11.00
C PHE A 147 -12.00 14.19 -10.56
N LEU A 148 -12.64 13.51 -11.50
CA LEU A 148 -13.19 12.18 -11.33
C LEU A 148 -12.30 11.16 -12.01
N TYR A 149 -12.15 10.01 -11.38
CA TYR A 149 -11.31 8.93 -11.86
C TYR A 149 -12.08 7.60 -11.84
N SER A 150 -11.63 6.71 -12.71
CA SER A 150 -12.07 5.32 -12.79
C SER A 150 -10.90 4.41 -12.43
N ALA A 151 -11.20 3.21 -11.93
CA ALA A 151 -10.18 2.17 -11.86
C ALA A 151 -9.65 1.87 -13.27
N ASN A 152 -8.37 1.54 -13.37
CA ASN A 152 -7.65 1.21 -14.62
C ASN A 152 -7.49 2.33 -15.65
N GLU A 153 -8.00 3.54 -15.39
CA GLU A 153 -7.76 4.71 -16.22
C GLU A 153 -6.53 5.49 -15.73
N CYS A 154 -5.71 5.96 -16.66
CA CYS A 154 -4.53 6.76 -16.30
C CYS A 154 -4.92 8.15 -15.78
N CYS A 155 -5.86 8.78 -16.50
CA CYS A 155 -6.22 10.18 -16.33
C CYS A 155 -7.64 10.32 -15.81
N SER A 156 -7.99 11.55 -15.46
CA SER A 156 -9.36 11.90 -15.10
C SER A 156 -10.33 11.56 -16.25
N VAL A 157 -11.47 10.99 -15.88
CA VAL A 157 -12.57 10.67 -16.81
C VAL A 157 -13.61 11.78 -16.87
N GLY A 158 -13.44 12.82 -16.06
CA GLY A 158 -14.30 13.99 -16.03
C GLY A 158 -14.06 14.87 -14.81
N THR A 159 -14.93 15.86 -14.65
CA THR A 159 -14.91 16.81 -13.54
C THR A 159 -16.31 16.89 -12.95
N PHE A 160 -16.40 16.99 -11.62
CA PHE A 160 -17.64 17.24 -10.91
C PHE A 160 -17.59 18.60 -10.22
N CYS A 161 -18.62 19.41 -10.40
CA CYS A 161 -18.80 20.71 -9.75
C CYS A 161 -20.10 20.68 -8.95
N PRO A 162 -20.04 20.60 -7.61
CA PRO A 162 -21.23 20.62 -6.76
C PRO A 162 -22.03 21.92 -6.96
N ASN A 163 -23.35 21.79 -7.01
CA ASN A 163 -24.28 22.91 -6.98
C ASN A 163 -25.60 22.48 -6.30
N GLU A 164 -26.53 23.41 -6.07
CA GLU A 164 -27.75 23.11 -5.30
C GLU A 164 -28.65 22.02 -5.92
N THR A 165 -28.52 21.76 -7.22
CA THR A 165 -29.35 20.78 -7.94
C THR A 165 -28.59 19.50 -8.32
N THR A 166 -27.26 19.50 -8.18
CA THR A 166 -26.39 18.39 -8.59
C THR A 166 -25.59 17.91 -7.39
N THR A 167 -26.06 16.84 -6.76
CA THR A 167 -25.38 16.17 -5.66
C THR A 167 -24.81 14.84 -6.11
N ARG A 168 -23.75 14.40 -5.43
CA ARG A 168 -23.12 13.11 -5.63
C ARG A 168 -22.93 12.44 -4.28
N ALA A 169 -22.93 11.11 -4.25
CA ALA A 169 -22.58 10.37 -3.03
C ALA A 169 -21.19 10.81 -2.54
N THR A 170 -20.98 10.77 -1.23
CA THR A 170 -19.72 11.18 -0.61
C THR A 170 -19.14 10.07 0.27
N CYS A 171 -17.84 10.18 0.53
CA CYS A 171 -17.09 9.34 1.44
C CYS A 171 -16.34 10.23 2.42
N GLU A 172 -16.23 9.78 3.68
CA GLU A 172 -15.42 10.45 4.69
C GLU A 172 -14.13 9.64 4.92
N TYR A 173 -12.98 10.30 4.83
CA TYR A 173 -11.70 9.71 5.19
C TYR A 173 -10.79 10.76 5.82
N ASP A 174 -10.26 10.46 7.01
CA ASP A 174 -9.35 11.33 7.74
C ASP A 174 -9.86 12.78 7.92
N GLY A 175 -11.15 12.91 8.25
CA GLY A 175 -11.82 14.20 8.44
C GLY A 175 -12.04 15.01 7.16
N LYS A 176 -11.79 14.44 5.97
CA LYS A 176 -12.05 15.04 4.67
C LYS A 176 -13.20 14.31 3.96
N THR A 177 -14.09 15.09 3.36
CA THR A 177 -15.17 14.61 2.50
C THR A 177 -14.70 14.52 1.05
N TYR A 178 -14.93 13.38 0.41
CA TYR A 178 -14.63 13.15 -1.01
C TYR A 178 -15.92 12.84 -1.77
N TYR A 179 -16.05 13.30 -3.01
CA TYR A 179 -17.16 12.94 -3.88
C TYR A 179 -16.93 11.59 -4.54
N GLU A 180 -17.99 10.85 -4.84
CA GLU A 180 -17.84 9.58 -5.57
C GLU A 180 -17.06 9.79 -6.88
N GLY A 181 -16.14 8.87 -7.15
CA GLY A 181 -15.19 8.96 -8.26
C GLY A 181 -13.99 9.87 -8.00
N GLU A 182 -14.00 10.68 -6.95
CA GLU A 182 -12.82 11.44 -6.54
C GLU A 182 -11.73 10.49 -6.02
N ARG A 183 -10.49 10.78 -6.40
CA ARG A 183 -9.29 10.05 -5.98
C ARG A 183 -8.64 10.75 -4.80
N PHE A 184 -8.18 9.98 -3.82
CA PHE A 184 -7.38 10.47 -2.70
C PHE A 184 -6.21 9.56 -2.37
N TYR A 185 -5.23 10.10 -1.65
CA TYR A 185 -4.02 9.41 -1.23
C TYR A 185 -3.93 9.46 0.31
N PRO A 186 -3.97 8.32 1.00
CA PRO A 186 -3.82 8.27 2.45
C PRO A 186 -2.49 8.85 2.93
N GLU A 187 -2.50 9.74 3.93
CA GLU A 187 -1.28 10.37 4.45
C GLU A 187 -0.33 9.35 5.11
N GLY A 188 -0.87 8.27 5.70
CA GLY A 188 -0.09 7.18 6.30
C GLY A 188 0.34 6.06 5.34
N ASP A 189 -0.12 6.08 4.09
CA ASP A 189 0.28 5.11 3.07
C ASP A 189 0.25 5.77 1.68
N SER A 190 1.32 6.47 1.36
CA SER A 190 1.49 7.17 0.09
C SER A 190 1.53 6.25 -1.13
N CYS A 191 1.69 4.94 -0.92
CA CYS A 191 1.65 3.94 -1.98
C CYS A 191 0.27 3.33 -2.20
N LYS A 192 -0.75 3.85 -1.53
CA LYS A 192 -2.14 3.55 -1.84
C LYS A 192 -2.80 4.70 -2.56
N ARG A 193 -3.59 4.32 -3.56
CA ARG A 193 -4.50 5.21 -4.26
C ARG A 193 -5.91 4.74 -3.98
N CYS A 194 -6.75 5.63 -3.49
CA CYS A 194 -8.13 5.32 -3.16
C CYS A 194 -9.11 6.14 -3.98
N TYR A 195 -10.31 5.61 -4.15
CA TYR A 195 -11.41 6.23 -4.85
C TYR A 195 -12.63 6.20 -3.95
N CYS A 196 -13.29 7.35 -3.80
CA CYS A 196 -14.58 7.35 -3.14
C CYS A 196 -15.59 6.58 -3.99
N LYS A 197 -16.14 5.51 -3.44
CA LYS A 197 -17.21 4.70 -4.04
C LYS A 197 -18.28 4.40 -2.98
N PRO A 198 -19.53 4.15 -3.40
CA PRO A 198 -20.58 3.75 -2.48
C PRO A 198 -20.16 2.54 -1.63
N GLY A 199 -20.39 2.62 -0.31
CA GLY A 199 -20.04 1.57 0.64
C GLY A 199 -18.64 1.67 1.25
N PHE A 200 -17.86 2.71 0.94
CA PHE A 200 -16.58 2.95 1.61
C PHE A 200 -16.80 3.19 3.11
N ALA A 201 -16.21 2.32 3.93
CA ALA A 201 -16.35 2.34 5.39
C ALA A 201 -15.05 2.77 6.11
N GLY A 202 -14.18 3.51 5.42
CA GLY A 202 -12.90 3.99 5.98
C GLY A 202 -11.74 3.00 5.90
N LYS A 203 -11.95 1.80 5.32
CA LYS A 203 -10.90 0.78 5.18
C LYS A 203 -10.14 0.93 3.87
N LEU A 204 -8.81 0.89 3.94
CA LEU A 204 -7.91 1.07 2.80
C LEU A 204 -7.65 -0.22 2.01
N GLU A 205 -8.72 -0.84 1.52
CA GLU A 205 -8.68 -2.13 0.82
C GLU A 205 -9.48 -2.10 -0.49
N GLU A 206 -9.28 -3.12 -1.34
CA GLU A 206 -10.10 -3.31 -2.54
C GLU A 206 -11.59 -3.45 -2.17
N PRO A 207 -12.52 -2.94 -2.99
CA PRO A 207 -12.34 -2.29 -4.30
C PRO A 207 -12.16 -0.76 -4.23
N PHE A 208 -11.97 -0.20 -3.03
CA PHE A 208 -11.91 1.24 -2.79
C PHE A 208 -10.51 1.79 -2.96
N CYS A 209 -9.52 1.02 -2.53
CA CYS A 209 -8.11 1.36 -2.63
C CYS A 209 -7.35 0.27 -3.37
N GLU A 210 -6.35 0.71 -4.11
CA GLU A 210 -5.41 -0.14 -4.83
C GLU A 210 -4.00 0.34 -4.56
N ASP A 211 -3.04 -0.57 -4.71
CA ASP A 211 -1.64 -0.23 -4.62
C ASP A 211 -1.17 0.51 -5.88
N ILE A 212 -0.34 1.53 -5.69
CA ILE A 212 0.25 2.28 -6.80
C ILE A 212 1.32 1.43 -7.47
N SER A 213 1.13 1.12 -8.75
CA SER A 213 2.20 0.58 -9.59
C SER A 213 3.10 1.72 -10.08
N CYS A 214 4.38 1.64 -9.72
CA CYS A 214 5.45 2.51 -10.19
C CYS A 214 6.06 2.02 -11.51
N ALA A 215 5.56 0.91 -12.06
CA ALA A 215 5.96 0.33 -13.33
C ALA A 215 7.49 0.15 -13.44
N VAL A 216 8.12 -0.28 -12.34
CA VAL A 216 9.58 -0.31 -12.18
C VAL A 216 10.26 -1.08 -13.32
N GLU A 217 9.73 -2.24 -13.68
CA GLU A 217 10.25 -3.09 -14.75
C GLU A 217 9.96 -2.54 -16.17
N LEU A 218 8.87 -1.78 -16.37
CA LEU A 218 8.55 -1.20 -17.68
C LEU A 218 9.42 0.02 -17.99
N GLY A 219 9.62 0.90 -17.01
CA GLY A 219 10.34 2.14 -17.24
C GLY A 219 11.86 1.97 -17.25
N ARG A 220 12.40 1.08 -16.40
CA ARG A 220 13.81 1.15 -15.99
C ARG A 220 14.44 -0.22 -15.63
N ALA A 221 13.99 -1.32 -16.23
CA ALA A 221 14.58 -2.65 -16.03
C ALA A 221 16.11 -2.70 -16.22
N SER A 222 16.67 -1.91 -17.16
CA SER A 222 18.12 -1.84 -17.35
C SER A 222 18.87 -1.33 -16.11
N ARG A 223 18.28 -0.43 -15.33
CA ARG A 223 18.88 0.10 -14.10
C ARG A 223 18.96 -0.94 -13.00
N LEU A 224 17.99 -1.84 -12.93
CA LEU A 224 18.05 -2.97 -12.00
C LEU A 224 19.20 -3.92 -12.35
N ASN A 225 19.42 -4.17 -13.65
CA ASN A 225 20.51 -5.03 -14.13
C ASN A 225 21.90 -4.43 -13.84
N GLU A 226 21.99 -3.10 -13.78
CA GLU A 226 23.19 -2.35 -13.40
C GLU A 226 23.38 -2.28 -11.86
N ASN A 227 22.56 -2.98 -11.08
CA ASN A 227 22.52 -2.90 -9.61
C ASN A 227 22.31 -1.47 -9.08
N CYS A 228 21.60 -0.64 -9.85
CA CYS A 228 21.20 0.67 -9.38
C CYS A 228 20.08 0.53 -8.35
N VAL A 229 20.03 1.49 -7.42
CA VAL A 229 19.04 1.55 -6.34
C VAL A 229 18.07 2.71 -6.54
N PRO A 230 16.81 2.58 -6.11
CA PRO A 230 15.80 3.61 -6.30
C PRO A 230 16.09 4.85 -5.43
N VAL A 231 15.85 6.03 -6.00
CA VAL A 231 15.89 7.32 -5.31
C VAL A 231 14.49 7.90 -5.25
N TYR A 232 14.00 8.16 -4.05
CA TYR A 232 12.69 8.72 -3.76
C TYR A 232 12.79 10.21 -3.40
N TYR A 233 11.71 10.94 -3.67
CA TYR A 233 11.56 12.30 -3.15
C TYR A 233 11.02 12.24 -1.72
N GLY A 234 11.82 12.66 -0.75
CA GLY A 234 11.52 12.51 0.67
C GLY A 234 11.32 11.05 1.10
N LYS A 235 10.94 10.84 2.37
CA LYS A 235 10.69 9.48 2.91
C LYS A 235 9.32 8.92 2.56
N GLU A 236 8.39 9.79 2.18
CA GLU A 236 7.00 9.44 1.89
C GLU A 236 6.70 9.33 0.39
N GLY A 237 7.66 9.57 -0.50
CA GLY A 237 7.44 9.40 -1.94
C GLY A 237 7.25 7.93 -2.31
N CYS A 238 6.10 7.57 -2.89
CA CYS A 238 5.82 6.17 -3.22
C CYS A 238 6.72 5.61 -4.34
N CYS A 239 6.86 6.35 -5.43
CA CYS A 239 7.58 5.89 -6.61
C CYS A 239 8.96 6.53 -6.73
N PRO A 240 9.98 5.79 -7.22
CA PRO A 240 11.30 6.36 -7.44
C PRO A 240 11.27 7.47 -8.51
N ILE A 241 11.84 8.63 -8.19
CA ILE A 241 11.99 9.75 -9.14
C ILE A 241 13.17 9.52 -10.09
N ARG A 242 14.21 8.83 -9.61
CA ARG A 242 15.40 8.47 -10.39
C ARG A 242 16.10 7.26 -9.75
N TRP A 243 17.25 6.92 -10.30
CA TRP A 243 18.06 5.78 -9.85
C TRP A 243 19.49 6.24 -9.61
N LYS A 244 20.12 5.67 -8.59
CA LYS A 244 21.53 5.86 -8.31
C LYS A 244 22.25 4.55 -8.64
N CYS A 245 23.24 4.62 -9.52
CA CYS A 245 24.01 3.47 -9.94
C CYS A 245 25.38 3.47 -9.26
N PRO A 246 25.97 2.31 -8.96
CA PRO A 246 27.29 2.25 -8.37
C PRO A 246 28.34 2.91 -9.28
N ALA A 247 29.09 3.87 -8.76
CA ALA A 247 30.23 4.44 -9.47
C ALA A 247 31.45 3.49 -9.41
N PRO A 248 32.31 3.45 -10.45
CA PRO A 248 33.52 2.63 -10.45
C PRO A 248 34.55 3.09 -9.40
N THR A 249 34.49 4.35 -8.96
CA THR A 249 35.29 4.90 -7.87
C THR A 249 34.36 5.35 -6.76
N VAL A 250 34.40 4.67 -5.61
CA VAL A 250 33.53 4.98 -4.48
C VAL A 250 34.13 6.16 -3.71
N SER A 251 33.55 7.35 -3.85
CA SER A 251 33.77 8.49 -2.94
C SER A 251 32.66 8.57 -1.88
N ALA A 252 32.09 7.43 -1.51
CA ALA A 252 30.96 7.37 -0.60
C ALA A 252 31.41 7.33 0.86
N ARG A 253 30.66 8.03 1.72
CA ARG A 253 30.81 7.94 3.17
C ARG A 253 29.81 6.93 3.71
N ILE A 254 30.31 5.92 4.42
CA ILE A 254 29.47 4.94 5.11
C ILE A 254 29.45 5.31 6.58
N THR A 255 28.25 5.56 7.11
CA THR A 255 28.01 5.72 8.53
C THR A 255 27.36 4.44 9.04
N PRO A 256 28.02 3.67 9.92
CA PRO A 256 27.41 2.51 10.54
C PRO A 256 26.16 2.90 11.32
N SER A 257 25.20 1.98 11.43
CA SER A 257 24.05 2.17 12.32
C SER A 257 24.53 2.60 13.71
N ALA A 258 24.01 3.73 14.21
CA ALA A 258 24.18 4.08 15.62
C ALA A 258 23.47 2.99 16.42
N GLY A 259 24.07 2.47 17.48
CA GLY A 259 23.56 1.29 18.21
C GLY A 259 22.19 1.45 18.92
N ASN A 260 21.36 2.42 18.53
CA ASN A 260 19.96 2.53 18.92
C ASN A 260 19.04 1.64 18.07
N ASP A 261 19.39 1.37 16.80
CA ASP A 261 18.64 0.46 15.94
C ASP A 261 19.19 -0.96 16.08
N THR A 262 18.34 -1.89 16.52
CA THR A 262 18.73 -3.30 16.64
C THR A 262 18.55 -3.97 15.29
N MET A 263 19.65 -4.42 14.67
CA MET A 263 19.59 -5.22 13.44
C MET A 263 18.69 -6.43 13.66
N THR A 264 17.71 -6.58 12.77
CA THR A 264 16.74 -7.68 12.79
C THR A 264 17.12 -8.82 11.86
N THR A 265 18.17 -8.65 11.06
CA THR A 265 18.67 -9.65 10.12
C THR A 265 20.18 -9.49 9.91
N VAL A 266 20.84 -10.57 9.50
CA VAL A 266 22.23 -10.57 9.05
C VAL A 266 22.35 -10.37 7.54
N ALA A 267 21.23 -10.32 6.82
CA ALA A 267 21.21 -10.00 5.40
C ALA A 267 21.75 -8.58 5.17
N LYS A 268 22.39 -8.36 4.02
CA LYS A 268 23.06 -7.10 3.69
C LYS A 268 22.50 -6.48 2.44
N CYS A 269 22.44 -5.15 2.41
CA CYS A 269 22.17 -4.43 1.19
C CYS A 269 23.43 -4.36 0.33
N LYS A 270 23.25 -4.46 -0.99
CA LYS A 270 24.34 -4.40 -1.97
C LYS A 270 24.23 -3.14 -2.82
N PHE A 271 25.38 -2.50 -3.03
CA PHE A 271 25.50 -1.36 -3.94
C PHE A 271 26.88 -1.40 -4.61
N GLY A 272 26.92 -1.94 -5.83
CA GLY A 272 28.18 -2.25 -6.51
C GLY A 272 28.96 -3.32 -5.74
N GLN A 273 30.17 -2.98 -5.31
CA GLN A 273 31.01 -3.85 -4.48
C GLN A 273 30.78 -3.65 -2.97
N LEU A 274 29.96 -2.68 -2.59
CA LEU A 274 29.68 -2.39 -1.19
C LEU A 274 28.62 -3.34 -0.64
N GLU A 275 28.86 -3.81 0.58
CA GLU A 275 27.87 -4.51 1.39
C GLU A 275 27.62 -3.71 2.68
N LEU A 276 26.36 -3.36 2.92
CA LEU A 276 25.93 -2.56 4.05
C LEU A 276 25.05 -3.40 4.98
N ASN A 277 25.28 -3.30 6.29
CA ASN A 277 24.41 -3.92 7.28
C ASN A 277 23.07 -3.17 7.35
N GLN A 278 22.05 -3.81 7.91
CA GLN A 278 20.78 -3.15 8.17
C GLN A 278 21.02 -1.86 8.99
N PHE A 279 20.38 -0.78 8.56
CA PHE A 279 20.45 0.59 9.07
C PHE A 279 21.77 1.34 8.84
N ASP A 280 22.74 0.74 8.14
CA ASP A 280 23.89 1.51 7.65
C ASP A 280 23.43 2.55 6.62
N VAL A 281 24.12 3.69 6.62
CA VAL A 281 23.83 4.85 5.77
C VAL A 281 24.98 5.08 4.81
N LEU A 282 24.65 5.25 3.53
CA LEU A 282 25.55 5.67 2.47
C LEU A 282 25.21 7.11 2.05
N GLU A 283 26.19 8.01 2.12
CA GLU A 283 26.04 9.38 1.59
C GLU A 283 27.02 9.62 0.44
N GLU A 284 26.49 10.00 -0.72
CA GLU A 284 27.27 10.26 -1.94
C GLU A 284 26.53 11.23 -2.86
N ASP A 285 27.20 12.32 -3.27
CA ASP A 285 26.68 13.38 -4.15
C ASP A 285 25.37 14.03 -3.66
N GLY A 286 25.23 14.25 -2.36
CA GLY A 286 24.03 14.85 -1.76
C GLY A 286 22.83 13.91 -1.66
N VAL A 287 23.00 12.65 -2.07
CA VAL A 287 22.00 11.58 -1.90
C VAL A 287 22.30 10.80 -0.64
N ARG A 288 21.28 10.61 0.19
CA ARG A 288 21.35 9.73 1.36
C ARG A 288 20.64 8.43 1.07
N CYS A 289 21.33 7.31 1.25
CA CYS A 289 20.76 5.97 1.12
C CYS A 289 20.87 5.21 2.42
N GLU A 290 19.84 4.46 2.76
CA GLU A 290 19.79 3.64 3.98
C GLU A 290 19.51 2.18 3.62
N CYS A 291 20.17 1.25 4.32
CA CYS A 291 19.89 -0.17 4.20
C CYS A 291 18.75 -0.59 5.12
N LEU A 292 17.51 -0.44 4.66
CA LEU A 292 16.35 -0.58 5.55
C LEU A 292 15.81 -2.01 5.59
N ALA A 293 15.64 -2.59 4.40
CA ALA A 293 15.37 -4.00 4.21
C ALA A 293 16.24 -4.48 3.03
N PRO A 294 17.22 -5.37 3.26
CA PRO A 294 18.02 -5.99 2.22
C PRO A 294 17.16 -6.69 1.14
N PRO A 295 17.64 -6.85 -0.10
CA PRO A 295 19.02 -6.65 -0.58
C PRO A 295 19.36 -5.28 -1.20
N TYR A 296 18.39 -4.38 -1.42
CA TYR A 296 18.64 -3.07 -2.03
C TYR A 296 18.71 -1.94 -0.99
N LEU A 297 19.55 -0.95 -1.27
CA LEU A 297 19.45 0.34 -0.57
C LEU A 297 18.20 1.08 -1.02
N SER A 298 17.67 1.92 -0.14
CA SER A 298 16.66 2.94 -0.49
C SER A 298 17.27 4.31 -0.32
N CYS A 299 17.26 5.11 -1.40
CA CYS A 299 17.85 6.44 -1.41
C CYS A 299 16.77 7.52 -1.37
N PHE A 300 17.10 8.66 -0.78
CA PHE A 300 16.19 9.76 -0.55
C PHE A 300 16.87 11.09 -0.88
N GLU A 301 16.11 11.98 -1.51
CA GLU A 301 16.48 13.38 -1.78
C GLU A 301 15.36 14.31 -1.36
N GLY A 302 15.71 15.49 -0.85
CA GLY A 302 14.74 16.47 -0.33
C GLY A 302 15.02 16.78 1.14
#